data_AF-A0AAV9ANL5-F1
#
_entry.id   AF-A0AAV9ANL5-F1
#
_cell.length_a   1.000
_cell.length_b   1.000
_cell.length_c   1.000
_cell.angle_alpha   90.00
_cell.angle_beta   90.00
_cell.angle_gamma   90.00
#
_symmetry.space_group_name_H-M   'P 1'
#
loop_
_entity.id
_entity.type
_entity.pdbx_description
1 polymer ?
#
loop_
_entity_poly.entity_id
_entity_poly.type
_entity_poly.pdbx_seq_one_letter_code
_entity_poly.pdbx_strand_id
1 'polypeptide(L)'
;MSSPGNVPVKVDRRVKIAEVVLRCLVCGLGVLVAALVGTDTQVKEIFSIERKAKFTDMKSLLFLVVTNGIVAGYSVIQGIRCVVSMIKGRVLFNKALAWAIFSCDQVMAYMTLAALAAATQSAMLAEKGQVEMQWMNVCGIYRSFCTQIGEGIVAALVVSLATITISSVSAFNLFRLYGGHKRITNCGAW
;
A
#
# COMPACT_ATOMS: atom_id res chain seq x y z
N MET A 1 37.72 -2.12 4.90
CA MET A 1 36.87 -2.59 3.79
C MET A 1 35.79 -3.50 4.38
N SER A 2 34.55 -3.00 4.43
CA SER A 2 33.50 -3.47 5.35
C SER A 2 33.06 -4.92 5.16
N SER A 3 33.04 -5.64 6.28
CA SER A 3 32.49 -7.00 6.43
C SER A 3 30.98 -7.01 6.13
N PRO A 4 30.40 -7.97 5.39
CA PRO A 4 28.95 -8.04 5.22
C PRO A 4 28.35 -8.46 6.57
N GLY A 5 27.69 -7.50 7.22
CA GLY A 5 27.18 -7.63 8.58
C GLY A 5 26.28 -8.84 8.75
N ASN A 6 26.73 -9.77 9.60
CA ASN A 6 25.90 -10.84 10.13
C ASN A 6 24.85 -10.17 11.05
N VAL A 7 23.67 -9.83 10.52
CA VAL A 7 22.62 -9.20 11.33
C VAL A 7 22.27 -10.15 12.47
N PRO A 8 22.26 -9.69 13.73
CA PRO A 8 21.96 -10.56 14.85
C PRO A 8 20.55 -11.12 14.68
N VAL A 9 20.34 -12.39 15.03
CA VAL A 9 19.05 -13.12 14.90
C VAL A 9 17.87 -12.33 15.48
N LYS A 10 18.13 -11.53 16.52
CA LYS A 10 17.17 -10.60 17.14
C LYS A 10 16.65 -9.52 16.18
N VAL A 11 17.50 -8.97 15.31
CA VAL A 11 17.15 -7.95 14.32
C VAL A 11 16.31 -8.54 13.19
N ASP A 12 16.67 -9.72 12.66
CA ASP A 12 15.88 -10.41 11.62
C ASP A 12 14.45 -10.73 12.12
N ARG A 13 14.32 -11.17 13.37
CA ARG A 13 13.03 -11.40 14.01
C ARG A 13 12.22 -10.10 14.17
N ARG A 14 12.84 -8.99 14.56
CA ARG A 14 12.18 -7.68 14.69
C ARG A 14 11.67 -7.17 13.34
N VAL A 15 12.46 -7.32 12.27
CA VAL A 15 12.06 -6.94 10.91
C VAL A 15 10.84 -7.75 10.45
N LYS A 16 10.83 -9.07 10.67
CA LYS A 16 9.67 -9.92 10.34
C LYS A 16 8.41 -9.51 11.11
N ILE A 17 8.53 -9.21 12.40
CA ILE A 17 7.40 -8.75 13.22
C ILE A 17 6.89 -7.41 12.70
N ALA A 18 7.79 -6.45 12.43
CA ALA A 18 7.43 -5.15 11.88
C ALA A 18 6.73 -5.29 10.52
N GLU A 19 7.21 -6.17 9.64
CA GLU A 19 6.59 -6.46 8.34
C GLU A 19 5.16 -7.02 8.50
N VAL A 20 4.93 -7.91 9.46
CA VAL A 20 3.58 -8.44 9.76
C VAL A 20 2.67 -7.34 10.31
N VAL A 21 3.14 -6.56 11.28
CA VAL A 21 2.38 -5.45 11.86
C VAL A 21 1.97 -4.44 10.79
N LEU A 22 2.90 -4.11 9.90
CA LEU A 22 2.68 -3.17 8.82
C LEU A 22 1.64 -3.70 7.80
N ARG A 23 1.65 -5.01 7.51
CA ARG A 23 0.62 -5.64 6.69
C ARG A 23 -0.75 -5.66 7.36
N CYS A 24 -0.81 -5.92 8.67
CA CYS A 24 -2.08 -5.83 9.41
C CYS A 24 -2.62 -4.40 9.40
N LEU A 25 -1.75 -3.40 9.56
CA LEU A 25 -2.11 -1.99 9.47
C LEU A 25 -2.63 -1.64 8.08
N VAL A 26 -1.95 -2.09 7.01
CA VAL A 26 -2.40 -1.91 5.62
C VAL A 26 -3.77 -2.57 5.38
N CYS A 27 -4.00 -3.79 5.87
CA CYS A 27 -5.30 -4.43 5.77
C CYS A 27 -6.39 -3.62 6.48
N GLY A 28 -6.16 -3.26 7.74
CA GLY A 28 -7.14 -2.55 8.55
C GLY A 28 -7.49 -1.18 7.96
N LEU A 29 -6.48 -0.39 7.62
CA LEU A 29 -6.69 0.92 7.00
C LEU A 29 -7.23 0.80 5.58
N GLY A 30 -6.82 -0.18 4.78
CA GLY A 30 -7.37 -0.40 3.45
C GLY A 30 -8.87 -0.72 3.46
N VAL A 31 -9.32 -1.55 4.42
CA VAL A 31 -10.74 -1.81 4.66
C VAL A 31 -11.46 -0.56 5.16
N LEU A 32 -10.83 0.22 6.05
CA LEU A 32 -11.39 1.48 6.54
C LEU A 32 -11.59 2.48 5.39
N VAL A 33 -10.60 2.65 4.51
CA VAL A 33 -10.71 3.49 3.30
C VAL A 33 -11.87 3.01 2.43
N ALA A 34 -11.95 1.70 2.18
CA ALA A 34 -13.03 1.12 1.40
C ALA A 34 -14.41 1.31 2.04
N ALA A 35 -14.51 1.23 3.37
CA ALA A 35 -15.75 1.44 4.11
C ALA A 35 -16.16 2.92 4.10
N LEU A 36 -15.26 3.83 4.47
CA LEU A 36 -15.54 5.27 4.52
C LEU A 36 -15.96 5.78 3.14
N VAL A 37 -15.15 5.51 2.10
CA VAL A 37 -15.38 6.03 0.75
C VAL A 37 -16.44 5.22 0.01
N GLY A 38 -16.47 3.90 0.18
CA GLY A 38 -17.41 3.03 -0.53
C GLY A 38 -18.85 3.18 -0.08
N THR A 39 -19.11 3.30 1.23
CA THR A 39 -20.47 3.53 1.75
C THR A 39 -21.01 4.88 1.27
N ASP A 40 -20.17 5.91 1.31
CA ASP A 40 -20.46 7.25 0.80
C ASP A 40 -20.79 7.27 -0.70
N THR A 41 -20.06 6.48 -1.49
CA THR A 41 -20.30 6.40 -2.95
C THR A 41 -21.66 5.73 -3.23
N GLN A 42 -22.00 4.66 -2.51
CA GLN A 42 -23.27 3.96 -2.66
C GLN A 42 -24.47 4.82 -2.26
N VAL A 43 -24.38 5.55 -1.14
CA VAL A 43 -25.47 6.44 -0.67
C VAL A 43 -25.76 7.55 -1.70
N LYS A 44 -24.74 8.00 -2.44
CA LYS A 44 -24.90 9.04 -3.47
C LYS A 44 -25.44 8.55 -4.81
N GLU A 45 -25.14 7.32 -5.23
CA GLU A 45 -25.78 6.76 -6.45
C GLU A 45 -27.29 6.58 -6.27
N ILE A 46 -27.76 6.36 -5.04
CA ILE A 46 -29.18 6.17 -4.72
C ILE A 46 -29.98 7.50 -4.78
N PHE A 47 -29.35 8.67 -4.57
CA PHE A 47 -30.00 10.01 -4.60
C PHE A 47 -29.62 10.84 -5.85
N SER A 48 -30.03 10.34 -7.01
CA SER A 48 -29.69 10.75 -8.38
C SER A 48 -30.22 12.14 -8.83
N ILE A 49 -29.37 13.18 -9.00
CA ILE A 49 -29.41 14.33 -9.98
C ILE A 49 -28.14 15.19 -9.78
N GLU A 50 -26.97 14.81 -10.34
CA GLU A 50 -25.76 15.69 -10.37
C GLU A 50 -24.64 15.18 -11.32
N ARG A 51 -25.04 14.57 -12.44
CA ARG A 51 -24.22 13.58 -13.18
C ARG A 51 -22.97 14.07 -13.92
N LYS A 52 -22.69 15.38 -14.09
CA LYS A 52 -21.58 15.86 -14.95
C LYS A 52 -20.33 16.34 -14.20
N ALA A 53 -20.47 16.92 -13.00
CA ALA A 53 -19.32 17.31 -12.18
C ALA A 53 -18.76 16.13 -11.37
N LYS A 54 -19.62 15.26 -10.82
CA LYS A 54 -19.21 14.10 -9.99
C LYS A 54 -18.48 12.98 -10.72
N PHE A 55 -18.48 12.95 -12.06
CA PHE A 55 -18.03 11.77 -12.82
C PHE A 55 -16.51 11.50 -12.65
N THR A 56 -15.70 12.55 -12.60
CA THR A 56 -14.23 12.42 -12.40
C THR A 56 -13.89 12.01 -10.97
N ASP A 57 -14.52 12.63 -9.97
CA ASP A 57 -14.35 12.27 -8.55
C ASP A 57 -14.84 10.86 -8.25
N MET A 58 -15.94 10.44 -8.85
CA MET A 58 -16.48 9.09 -8.65
C MET A 58 -15.54 8.02 -9.21
N LYS A 59 -14.85 8.31 -10.33
CA LYS A 59 -13.87 7.38 -10.92
C LYS A 59 -12.57 7.32 -10.11
N SER A 60 -12.08 8.44 -9.58
CA SER A 60 -10.87 8.47 -8.74
C SER A 60 -11.10 7.81 -7.38
N LEU A 61 -12.25 8.06 -6.74
CA LEU A 61 -12.64 7.41 -5.49
C LEU A 61 -12.87 5.90 -5.67
N LEU A 62 -13.51 5.49 -6.76
CA LEU A 62 -13.66 4.06 -7.07
C LEU A 62 -12.29 3.41 -7.29
N PHE A 63 -11.39 4.09 -8.00
CA PHE A 63 -10.02 3.60 -8.17
C PHE A 63 -9.27 3.48 -6.83
N LEU A 64 -9.46 4.44 -5.91
CA LEU A 64 -8.94 4.39 -4.54
C LEU A 64 -9.47 3.18 -3.77
N VAL A 65 -10.78 2.93 -3.79
CA VAL A 65 -11.42 1.81 -3.08
C VAL A 65 -10.96 0.48 -3.65
N VAL A 66 -10.98 0.31 -4.97
CA VAL A 66 -10.57 -0.94 -5.64
C VAL A 66 -9.09 -1.22 -5.35
N THR A 67 -8.23 -0.21 -5.47
CA THR A 67 -6.80 -0.35 -5.19
C THR A 67 -6.56 -0.79 -3.74
N ASN A 68 -7.17 -0.11 -2.76
CA ASN A 68 -7.02 -0.47 -1.35
C ASN A 68 -7.58 -1.87 -1.06
N GLY A 69 -8.65 -2.30 -1.73
CA GLY A 69 -9.17 -3.67 -1.63
C GLY A 69 -8.17 -4.73 -2.12
N ILE A 70 -7.55 -4.52 -3.28
CA ILE A 70 -6.51 -5.43 -3.81
C ILE A 70 -5.30 -5.47 -2.85
N VAL A 71 -4.86 -4.31 -2.36
CA VAL A 71 -3.75 -4.18 -1.41
C VAL A 71 -4.03 -4.91 -0.10
N ALA A 72 -5.26 -4.77 0.43
CA ALA A 72 -5.69 -5.46 1.64
C ALA A 72 -5.69 -6.98 1.45
N GLY A 73 -6.25 -7.47 0.34
CA GLY A 73 -6.24 -8.90 0.00
C GLY A 73 -4.82 -9.47 -0.13
N TYR A 74 -3.94 -8.77 -0.85
CA TYR A 74 -2.53 -9.13 -0.97
C TYR A 74 -1.82 -9.17 0.40
N SER A 75 -2.08 -8.18 1.25
CA SER A 75 -1.48 -8.07 2.58
C SER A 75 -1.89 -9.22 3.50
N VAL A 76 -3.13 -9.72 3.41
CA VAL A 76 -3.58 -10.93 4.13
C VAL A 76 -2.82 -12.16 3.66
N ILE A 77 -2.76 -12.40 2.35
CA ILE A 77 -2.08 -13.57 1.77
C ILE A 77 -0.62 -13.60 2.21
N GLN A 78 0.07 -12.47 2.08
CA GLN A 78 1.48 -12.37 2.42
C GLN A 78 1.72 -12.40 3.94
N GLY A 79 0.78 -11.87 4.73
CA GLY A 79 0.77 -12.00 6.20
C GLY A 79 0.68 -13.46 6.65
N ILE A 80 -0.26 -14.23 6.10
CA ILE A 80 -0.41 -15.67 6.35
C ILE A 80 0.88 -16.40 5.99
N ARG A 81 1.45 -16.12 4.81
CA ARG A 81 2.71 -16.73 4.36
C ARG A 81 3.86 -16.44 5.32
N CYS A 82 3.95 -15.22 5.86
CA CYS A 82 4.96 -14.84 6.84
C CYS A 82 4.78 -15.59 8.17
N VAL A 83 3.56 -15.65 8.69
CA VAL A 83 3.22 -16.37 9.93
C VAL A 83 3.52 -17.87 9.80
N VAL A 84 3.12 -18.50 8.68
CA VAL A 84 3.41 -19.91 8.41
C VAL A 84 4.92 -20.16 8.33
N SER A 85 5.68 -19.25 7.71
CA SER A 85 7.15 -19.32 7.66
C SER A 85 7.80 -19.24 9.05
N MET A 86 7.25 -18.39 9.93
CA MET A 86 7.71 -18.28 11.32
C MET A 86 7.43 -19.54 12.14
N ILE A 87 6.29 -20.20 11.92
CA ILE A 87 5.90 -21.42 12.65
C ILE A 87 6.66 -22.65 12.14
N LYS A 88 6.74 -22.85 10.82
CA LYS A 88 7.35 -24.06 10.23
C LYS A 88 8.87 -24.04 10.19
N GLY A 89 9.53 -22.90 10.42
CA GLY A 89 11.00 -22.77 10.43
C GLY A 89 11.71 -23.04 9.09
N ARG A 90 11.01 -23.60 8.08
CA ARG A 90 11.53 -23.81 6.72
C ARG A 90 11.24 -22.60 5.87
N VAL A 91 12.32 -21.85 5.64
CA VAL A 91 12.37 -20.78 4.67
C VAL A 91 12.59 -21.43 3.30
N LEU A 92 11.52 -21.78 2.58
CA LEU A 92 11.58 -22.01 1.12
C LEU A 92 11.82 -20.66 0.41
N PHE A 93 12.95 -20.00 0.71
CA PHE A 93 13.41 -18.83 -0.03
C PHE A 93 14.05 -19.32 -1.32
N ASN A 94 13.22 -19.62 -2.31
CA ASN A 94 13.73 -19.64 -3.67
C ASN A 94 14.01 -18.19 -4.10
N LYS A 95 15.13 -17.93 -4.78
CA LYS A 95 15.46 -16.59 -5.31
C LYS A 95 14.34 -16.05 -6.18
N ALA A 96 13.69 -16.91 -6.95
CA ALA A 96 12.52 -16.57 -7.77
C ALA A 96 11.33 -16.07 -6.93
N LEU A 97 11.08 -16.68 -5.76
CA LEU A 97 9.99 -16.28 -4.86
C LEU A 97 10.29 -14.94 -4.18
N ALA A 98 11.55 -14.68 -3.81
CA ALA A 98 11.96 -13.38 -3.27
C ALA A 98 11.80 -12.25 -4.30
N TRP A 99 12.18 -12.50 -5.56
CA TRP A 99 11.94 -11.57 -6.66
C TRP A 99 10.45 -11.34 -6.92
N ALA A 100 9.63 -12.39 -6.94
CA ALA A 100 8.19 -12.27 -7.15
C ALA A 100 7.52 -11.41 -6.05
N ILE A 101 7.87 -11.63 -4.78
CA ILE A 101 7.35 -10.81 -3.66
C ILE A 101 7.78 -9.35 -3.82
N PHE A 102 9.06 -9.09 -4.10
CA PHE A 102 9.54 -7.74 -4.30
C PHE A 102 8.82 -7.02 -5.45
N SER A 103 8.65 -7.68 -6.59
CA SER A 103 7.93 -7.12 -7.74
C SER A 103 6.47 -6.82 -7.38
N CYS A 104 5.78 -7.73 -6.69
CA CYS A 104 4.41 -7.48 -6.22
C CYS A 104 4.35 -6.32 -5.22
N ASP A 105 5.21 -6.30 -4.20
CA ASP A 105 5.26 -5.23 -3.19
C ASP A 105 5.49 -3.85 -3.85
N GLN A 106 6.36 -3.77 -4.87
CA GLN A 106 6.56 -2.55 -5.66
C GLN A 106 5.30 -2.14 -6.44
N VAL A 107 4.66 -3.08 -7.15
CA VAL A 107 3.42 -2.78 -7.88
C VAL A 107 2.34 -2.25 -6.94
N MET A 108 2.18 -2.85 -5.75
CA MET A 108 1.21 -2.37 -4.75
C MET A 108 1.55 -0.96 -4.26
N ALA A 109 2.84 -0.66 -4.02
CA ALA A 109 3.27 0.68 -3.62
C ALA A 109 2.93 1.73 -4.70
N TYR A 110 3.28 1.48 -5.96
CA TYR A 110 2.94 2.41 -7.05
C TYR A 110 1.44 2.57 -7.26
N MET A 111 0.68 1.48 -7.17
CA MET A 111 -0.77 1.53 -7.35
C MET A 111 -1.43 2.37 -6.25
N THR A 112 -1.05 2.16 -4.97
CA THR A 112 -1.56 2.94 -3.85
C THR A 112 -1.21 4.42 -3.95
N LEU A 113 0.02 4.74 -4.37
CA LEU A 113 0.46 6.12 -4.55
C LEU A 113 -0.29 6.80 -5.70
N ALA A 114 -0.48 6.12 -6.83
CA ALA A 114 -1.24 6.63 -7.97
C ALA A 114 -2.70 6.88 -7.60
N ALA A 115 -3.32 5.95 -6.87
CA ALA A 115 -4.69 6.09 -6.40
C ALA A 115 -4.86 7.24 -5.42
N LEU A 116 -3.93 7.40 -4.48
CA LEU A 116 -3.89 8.53 -3.56
C LEU A 116 -3.73 9.86 -4.30
N ALA A 117 -2.83 9.93 -5.29
CA ALA A 117 -2.61 11.13 -6.08
C ALA A 117 -3.87 11.53 -6.85
N ALA A 118 -4.53 10.58 -7.50
CA ALA A 118 -5.78 10.80 -8.22
C ALA A 118 -6.90 11.29 -7.27
N ALA A 119 -7.07 10.65 -6.11
CA ALA A 119 -8.07 11.04 -5.12
C ALA A 119 -7.77 12.42 -4.51
N THR A 120 -6.51 12.73 -4.25
CA THR A 120 -6.08 14.03 -3.72
C THR A 120 -6.32 15.14 -4.73
N GLN A 121 -6.00 14.92 -6.02
CA GLN A 121 -6.27 15.87 -7.08
C GLN A 121 -7.77 16.16 -7.19
N SER A 122 -8.59 15.11 -7.17
CA SER A 122 -10.05 15.20 -7.11
C SER A 122 -10.54 16.02 -5.91
N ALA A 123 -10.03 15.73 -4.70
CA ALA A 123 -10.40 16.47 -3.50
C ALA A 123 -10.02 17.96 -3.56
N MET A 124 -8.86 18.28 -4.14
CA MET A 124 -8.43 19.68 -4.34
C MET A 124 -9.34 20.43 -5.31
N LEU A 125 -9.80 19.78 -6.38
CA LEU A 125 -10.79 20.35 -7.28
C LEU A 125 -12.13 20.58 -6.56
N ALA A 126 -12.54 19.66 -5.69
CA ALA A 126 -13.80 19.75 -4.96
C ALA A 126 -13.82 20.88 -3.92
N GLU A 127 -12.67 21.18 -3.31
CA GLU A 127 -12.53 22.26 -2.34
C GLU A 127 -12.36 23.64 -3.00
N LYS A 128 -11.50 23.76 -4.02
CA LYS A 128 -11.17 25.07 -4.61
C LYS A 128 -12.07 25.45 -5.77
N GLY A 129 -12.71 24.49 -6.43
CA GLY A 129 -13.40 24.71 -7.69
C GLY A 129 -12.45 25.10 -8.83
N GLN A 130 -12.97 25.11 -10.05
CA GLN A 130 -12.25 25.60 -11.23
C GLN A 130 -13.20 26.46 -12.05
N VAL A 131 -12.96 27.77 -12.03
CA VAL A 131 -13.84 28.77 -12.67
C VAL A 131 -13.88 28.55 -14.19
N GLU A 132 -12.75 28.21 -14.82
CA GLU A 132 -12.67 27.91 -16.25
C GLU A 132 -13.47 26.66 -16.68
N MET A 133 -13.75 25.74 -15.75
CA MET A 133 -14.58 24.56 -16.03
C MET A 133 -15.99 24.65 -15.41
N GLN A 134 -16.39 25.86 -14.94
CA GLN A 134 -17.63 26.10 -14.16
C GLN A 134 -17.81 25.15 -12.96
N TRP A 135 -16.70 24.69 -12.37
CA TRP A 135 -16.74 23.78 -11.22
C TRP A 135 -16.90 24.57 -9.93
N MET A 136 -18.06 24.43 -9.29
CA MET A 136 -18.42 25.09 -8.04
C MET A 136 -17.88 24.32 -6.82
N ASN A 137 -17.58 25.02 -5.72
CA ASN A 137 -17.08 24.40 -4.49
C ASN A 137 -18.16 23.48 -3.88
N VAL A 138 -17.92 22.17 -3.93
CA VAL A 138 -18.86 21.15 -3.44
C VAL A 138 -18.74 20.97 -1.93
N CYS A 139 -17.54 21.12 -1.37
CA CYS A 139 -17.29 20.93 0.07
C CYS A 139 -17.92 22.00 0.95
N GLY A 140 -18.19 23.20 0.41
CA GLY A 140 -18.98 24.22 1.09
C GLY A 140 -20.43 23.81 1.34
N ILE A 141 -21.01 22.99 0.46
CA ILE A 141 -22.41 22.55 0.53
C ILE A 141 -22.54 21.22 1.29
N TYR A 142 -21.63 20.26 1.05
CA TYR A 142 -21.67 18.92 1.63
C TYR A 142 -20.49 18.64 2.58
N ARG A 143 -20.42 19.40 3.68
CA ARG A 143 -19.30 19.35 4.63
C ARG A 143 -19.05 17.96 5.24
N SER A 144 -20.12 17.24 5.60
CA SER A 144 -19.99 15.90 6.22
C SER A 144 -19.31 14.91 5.28
N PHE A 145 -19.69 14.92 4.01
CA PHE A 145 -19.12 14.03 2.99
C PHE A 145 -17.65 14.34 2.70
N CYS A 146 -17.29 15.62 2.59
CA CYS A 146 -15.89 15.99 2.38
C CYS A 146 -15.01 15.65 3.60
N THR A 147 -15.57 15.69 4.81
CA THR A 147 -14.85 15.27 6.01
C THR A 147 -14.56 13.76 5.96
N GLN A 148 -15.55 12.95 5.62
CA GLN A 148 -15.42 11.49 5.54
C GLN A 148 -14.46 11.03 4.42
N ILE A 149 -14.52 11.66 3.25
CA ILE A 149 -13.53 11.42 2.18
C ILE A 149 -12.14 11.89 2.59
N GLY A 150 -12.03 13.04 3.27
CA GLY A 150 -10.77 13.54 3.81
C GLY A 150 -10.11 12.53 4.75
N GLU A 151 -10.88 11.94 5.66
CA GLU A 151 -10.41 10.86 6.53
C GLU A 151 -9.94 9.63 5.73
N GLY A 152 -10.68 9.25 4.69
CA GLY A 152 -10.30 8.18 3.77
C GLY A 152 -8.98 8.48 3.03
N ILE A 153 -8.75 9.72 2.58
CA ILE A 153 -7.50 10.11 1.91
C ILE A 153 -6.33 10.07 2.88
N VAL A 154 -6.51 10.55 4.12
CA VAL A 154 -5.47 10.46 5.16
C VAL A 154 -5.12 9.01 5.47
N ALA A 155 -6.12 8.14 5.61
CA ALA A 155 -5.89 6.71 5.80
C ALA A 155 -5.17 6.09 4.59
N ALA A 156 -5.53 6.46 3.36
CA ALA A 156 -4.86 5.99 2.14
C ALA A 156 -3.41 6.48 2.03
N LEU A 157 -3.09 7.67 2.53
CA LEU A 157 -1.71 8.16 2.65
C LEU A 157 -0.88 7.26 3.57
N VAL A 158 -1.43 6.90 4.72
CA VAL A 158 -0.75 5.99 5.66
C VAL A 158 -0.56 4.61 5.02
N VAL A 159 -1.57 4.10 4.30
CA VAL A 159 -1.45 2.84 3.53
C VAL A 159 -0.32 2.93 2.50
N SER A 160 -0.23 4.03 1.75
CA SER A 160 0.81 4.23 0.73
C SER A 160 2.22 4.26 1.34
N LEU A 161 2.41 4.97 2.46
CA LEU A 161 3.70 4.97 3.16
C LEU A 161 4.07 3.59 3.72
N ALA A 162 3.08 2.85 4.21
CA ALA A 162 3.25 1.49 4.68
C ALA A 162 3.65 0.51 3.55
N THR A 163 3.02 0.59 2.37
CA THR A 163 3.40 -0.26 1.23
C THR A 163 4.79 0.08 0.68
N ILE A 164 5.18 1.36 0.66
CA ILE A 164 6.54 1.79 0.28
C ILE A 164 7.59 1.23 1.24
N THR A 165 7.32 1.27 2.55
CA THR A 165 8.24 0.73 3.57
C THR A 165 8.33 -0.80 3.50
N ILE A 166 7.22 -1.52 3.28
CA ILE A 166 7.25 -2.97 3.00
C ILE A 166 8.12 -3.25 1.77
N SER A 167 7.94 -2.50 0.69
CA SER A 167 8.69 -2.69 -0.54
C SER A 167 10.20 -2.45 -0.35
N SER A 168 10.56 -1.46 0.46
CA SER A 168 11.95 -1.18 0.83
C SER A 168 12.59 -2.32 1.62
N VAL A 169 11.86 -2.92 2.56
CA VAL A 169 12.29 -4.11 3.32
C VAL A 169 12.45 -5.32 2.40
N SER A 170 11.53 -5.49 1.46
CA SER A 170 11.56 -6.55 0.44
C SER A 170 12.80 -6.44 -0.45
N ALA A 171 13.12 -5.23 -0.94
CA ALA A 171 14.33 -4.92 -1.68
C ALA A 171 15.60 -5.23 -0.88
N PHE A 172 15.65 -4.78 0.39
CA PHE A 172 16.78 -5.02 1.26
C PHE A 172 17.04 -6.52 1.47
N ASN A 173 15.98 -7.30 1.70
CA ASN A 173 16.07 -8.76 1.84
C ASN A 173 16.54 -9.42 0.54
N LEU A 174 16.08 -8.96 -0.62
CA LEU A 174 16.49 -9.45 -1.93
C LEU A 174 17.98 -9.17 -2.19
N PHE A 175 18.44 -7.94 -1.97
CA PHE A 175 19.85 -7.58 -2.19
C PHE A 175 20.78 -8.32 -1.23
N ARG A 176 20.37 -8.52 0.02
CA ARG A 176 21.12 -9.34 0.99
C ARG A 176 21.25 -10.79 0.53
N LEU A 177 20.23 -11.35 -0.12
CA LEU A 177 20.25 -12.71 -0.66
C LEU A 177 21.28 -12.87 -1.80
N TYR A 178 21.49 -11.84 -2.61
CA TYR A 178 22.50 -11.84 -3.68
C TYR A 178 23.91 -11.47 -3.18
N GLY A 179 24.02 -10.55 -2.23
CA GLY A 179 25.29 -10.12 -1.63
C GLY A 179 26.01 -11.20 -0.81
N GLY A 180 25.32 -12.28 -0.44
CA GLY A 180 25.91 -13.44 0.23
C GLY A 180 26.84 -14.29 -0.65
N HIS A 181 26.93 -14.03 -1.96
CA HIS A 181 27.75 -14.81 -2.90
C HIS A 181 29.19 -14.27 -3.07
N LYS A 182 29.84 -13.89 -1.96
CA LYS A 182 31.31 -13.74 -1.89
C LYS A 182 31.86 -14.60 -0.75
N ARG A 183 31.79 -15.92 -0.90
CA ARG A 183 32.72 -16.90 -0.29
C ARG A 183 32.52 -18.31 -0.91
N ILE A 184 32.93 -18.48 -2.16
CA ILE A 184 33.58 -19.71 -2.64
C ILE A 184 34.65 -19.26 -3.63
N THR A 185 35.79 -18.81 -3.12
CA THR A 185 37.05 -18.80 -3.87
C THR A 185 38.20 -18.97 -2.88
N ASN A 186 38.81 -20.15 -3.00
CA ASN A 186 40.13 -20.62 -2.56
C ASN A 186 40.42 -20.83 -1.05
N CYS A 187 40.56 -22.10 -0.65
CA CYS A 187 41.89 -22.71 -0.41
C CYS A 187 41.77 -24.24 -0.27
N GLY A 188 41.88 -24.93 -1.40
CA GLY A 188 42.24 -26.34 -1.48
C GLY A 188 43.64 -26.42 -2.08
N ALA A 189 44.62 -25.95 -1.33
CA ALA A 189 46.03 -26.24 -1.50
C ALA A 189 46.51 -26.54 -0.09
N TRP A 190 46.53 -27.83 0.25
CA TRP A 190 47.56 -28.63 0.90
C TRP A 190 46.92 -29.99 1.20
#